data_AF-A0A359KL31-F1
#
_entry.id   AF-A0A359KL31-F1
#
_cell.length_a   1.000
_cell.length_b   1.000
_cell.length_c   1.000
_cell.angle_alpha   90.00
_cell.angle_beta   90.00
_cell.angle_gamma   90.00
#
_symmetry.space_group_name_H-M   'P 1'
#
loop_
_entity.id
_entity.type
_entity.pdbx_description
1 polymer ?
#
loop_
_entity_poly.entity_id
_entity_poly.type
_entity_poly.pdbx_seq_one_letter_code
_entity_poly.pdbx_strand_id
1 'polypeptide(L)'
;ARGPIVKEVALVEALQSGRIAGAGLDVFQFEPHPDNPYTEFSNVVLTPHIGGTTKEAFDRALYLALVNVTNVLNGNPPHCQVNPEVTAYRALGGNRERRVIPPPSSIV
;
A
#
# COMPACT_ATOMS: atom_id res chain seq x y z
N ALA A 1 -4.28 -3.10 -5.89
CA ALA A 1 -5.65 -2.69 -6.24
C ALA A 1 -6.27 -1.89 -5.09
N ARG A 2 -7.43 -1.26 -5.28
CA ARG A 2 -8.18 -0.50 -4.26
C ARG A 2 -9.67 -0.85 -4.38
N GLY A 3 -10.41 -0.80 -3.28
CA GLY A 3 -11.82 -1.18 -3.25
C GLY A 3 -12.70 -0.42 -4.26
N PRO A 4 -12.57 0.91 -4.42
CA PRO A 4 -13.37 1.69 -5.37
C PRO A 4 -13.21 1.32 -6.86
N ILE A 5 -12.26 0.44 -7.21
CA ILE A 5 -12.17 -0.11 -8.58
C ILE A 5 -13.37 -1.02 -8.88
N VAL A 6 -13.91 -1.68 -7.86
CA VAL A 6 -15.05 -2.60 -7.96
C VAL A 6 -16.34 -1.83 -7.63
N LYS A 7 -17.38 -2.03 -8.45
CA LYS A 7 -18.73 -1.53 -8.16
C LYS A 7 -19.43 -2.49 -7.21
N GLU A 8 -19.54 -2.11 -5.93
CA GLU A 8 -20.08 -2.96 -4.86
C GLU A 8 -21.47 -3.54 -5.17
N VAL A 9 -22.42 -2.69 -5.55
CA VAL A 9 -23.79 -3.11 -5.90
C VAL A 9 -23.78 -4.16 -7.02
N ALA A 10 -22.96 -3.97 -8.06
CA ALA A 10 -22.88 -4.90 -9.17
C ALA A 10 -22.23 -6.24 -8.77
N LEU A 11 -21.27 -6.23 -7.84
CA LEU A 11 -20.67 -7.44 -7.31
C LEU A 11 -21.67 -8.23 -6.46
N VAL A 12 -22.42 -7.55 -5.58
CA VAL A 12 -23.50 -8.16 -4.78
C VAL A 12 -24.55 -8.81 -5.69
N GLU A 13 -25.03 -8.10 -6.72
CA GLU A 13 -26.00 -8.65 -7.68
C GLU A 13 -25.44 -9.87 -8.44
N ALA A 14 -24.16 -9.84 -8.82
CA ALA A 14 -23.51 -10.95 -9.50
C ALA A 14 -23.38 -12.19 -8.62
N LEU A 15 -23.11 -12.01 -7.32
CA LEU A 15 -23.06 -13.09 -6.33
C LEU A 15 -24.47 -13.66 -6.06
N GLN A 16 -25.46 -12.79 -5.84
CA GLN A 16 -26.86 -13.19 -5.58
C GLN A 16 -27.47 -13.96 -6.75
N SER A 17 -27.22 -13.51 -7.99
CA SER A 17 -27.75 -14.17 -9.19
C SER A 17 -26.98 -15.44 -9.58
N GLY A 18 -25.87 -15.76 -8.91
CA GLY A 18 -25.00 -16.88 -9.29
C GLY A 18 -24.28 -16.67 -10.62
N ARG A 19 -24.20 -15.42 -11.12
CA ARG A 19 -23.45 -15.08 -12.35
C ARG A 19 -21.97 -15.40 -12.20
N ILE A 20 -21.44 -15.26 -10.99
CA ILE A 20 -20.07 -15.68 -10.64
C ILE A 20 -20.13 -16.74 -9.54
N ALA A 21 -19.14 -17.62 -9.54
CA ALA A 21 -19.06 -18.70 -8.56
C ALA A 21 -18.70 -18.22 -7.14
N GLY A 22 -18.07 -17.05 -7.00
CA GLY A 22 -17.63 -16.48 -5.73
C GLY A 22 -16.70 -15.28 -5.91
N ALA A 23 -16.21 -14.71 -4.80
CA ALA A 23 -15.28 -13.59 -4.81
C ALA A 23 -14.27 -13.66 -3.65
N GLY A 24 -13.10 -13.03 -3.84
CA GLY A 24 -12.10 -12.82 -2.79
C GLY A 24 -11.76 -11.35 -2.70
N LEU A 25 -11.95 -10.72 -1.53
CA LEU A 25 -11.73 -9.28 -1.33
C LEU A 25 -10.81 -9.02 -0.14
N ASP A 26 -9.73 -8.27 -0.39
CA ASP A 26 -8.85 -7.73 0.66
C ASP A 26 -9.11 -6.23 0.91
N VAL A 27 -9.78 -5.55 -0.02
CA VAL A 27 -10.00 -4.09 0.03
C VAL A 27 -11.47 -3.76 -0.26
N PHE A 28 -11.97 -2.70 0.37
CA PHE A 28 -13.37 -2.29 0.32
C PHE A 28 -13.52 -0.83 -0.11
N GLN A 29 -14.73 -0.44 -0.53
CA GLN A 29 -14.97 0.94 -0.94
C GLN A 29 -14.76 1.93 0.22
N PHE A 30 -15.17 1.53 1.42
CA PHE A 30 -14.95 2.26 2.67
C PHE A 30 -14.28 1.32 3.68
N GLU A 31 -13.24 1.80 4.35
CA GLU A 31 -12.46 1.00 5.31
C GLU A 31 -12.26 1.76 6.63
N PRO A 32 -12.40 1.08 7.80
CA PRO A 32 -12.86 -0.29 7.97
C PRO A 32 -14.34 -0.46 7.57
N HIS A 33 -14.73 -1.67 7.16
CA HIS A 33 -16.09 -1.94 6.67
C HIS A 33 -16.86 -2.89 7.61
N PRO A 34 -17.47 -2.36 8.70
CA PRO A 34 -18.11 -3.19 9.72
C PRO A 34 -19.41 -3.85 9.24
N ASP A 35 -20.20 -3.19 8.39
CA ASP A 35 -21.49 -3.68 7.88
C ASP A 35 -21.36 -4.18 6.44
N ASN A 36 -20.50 -5.18 6.25
CA ASN A 36 -20.12 -5.63 4.92
C ASN A 36 -21.14 -6.62 4.32
N PRO A 37 -21.87 -6.27 3.23
CA PRO A 37 -22.88 -7.17 2.64
C PRO A 37 -22.29 -8.50 2.16
N TYR A 38 -20.98 -8.56 1.92
CA TYR A 38 -20.29 -9.76 1.49
C TYR A 38 -20.24 -10.86 2.57
N THR A 39 -20.47 -10.55 3.85
CA THR A 39 -20.46 -11.55 4.94
C THR A 39 -21.61 -12.54 4.86
N GLU A 40 -22.68 -12.20 4.14
CA GLU A 40 -23.85 -13.07 3.96
C GLU A 40 -23.62 -14.20 2.93
N PHE A 41 -22.52 -14.16 2.18
CA PHE A 41 -22.25 -15.09 1.09
C PHE A 41 -21.25 -16.18 1.52
N SER A 42 -21.66 -17.44 1.47
CA SER A 42 -20.80 -18.59 1.81
C SER A 42 -19.68 -18.85 0.79
N ASN A 43 -19.78 -18.27 -0.41
CA ASN A 43 -18.82 -18.37 -1.50
C ASN A 43 -17.93 -17.12 -1.63
N VAL A 44 -17.80 -16.32 -0.55
CA VAL A 44 -16.94 -15.14 -0.50
C VAL A 44 -15.89 -15.26 0.59
N VAL A 45 -14.65 -14.90 0.27
CA VAL A 45 -13.53 -14.82 1.22
C VAL A 45 -13.14 -13.36 1.40
N LEU A 46 -13.03 -12.93 2.66
CA LEU A 46 -12.70 -11.56 3.04
C LEU A 46 -11.42 -11.52 3.87
N THR A 47 -10.54 -10.57 3.59
CA THR A 47 -9.37 -10.27 4.43
C THR A 47 -9.31 -8.77 4.75
N PRO A 48 -8.81 -8.36 5.94
CA PRO A 48 -8.91 -6.98 6.40
C PRO A 48 -7.73 -6.10 5.90
N HIS A 49 -7.58 -5.94 4.58
CA HIS A 49 -6.51 -5.14 3.94
C HIS A 49 -5.10 -5.54 4.41
N ILE A 50 -4.80 -6.84 4.33
CA ILE A 50 -3.54 -7.43 4.79
C ILE A 50 -2.69 -8.02 3.67
N GLY A 51 -3.05 -7.82 2.40
CA GLY A 51 -2.31 -8.39 1.26
C GLY A 51 -0.85 -7.95 1.16
N GLY A 52 -0.46 -6.85 1.81
CA GLY A 52 0.92 -6.34 1.86
C GLY A 52 1.58 -6.41 3.24
N THR A 53 0.99 -7.09 4.21
CA THR A 53 1.32 -6.93 5.64
C THR A 53 2.08 -8.13 6.20
N THR A 54 2.94 -8.78 5.41
CA THR A 54 3.89 -9.75 5.99
C THR A 54 4.95 -9.02 6.81
N LYS A 55 5.62 -9.75 7.72
CA LYS A 55 6.68 -9.17 8.56
C LYS A 55 7.79 -8.55 7.69
N GLU A 56 8.24 -9.28 6.68
CA GLU A 56 9.32 -8.87 5.77
C GLU A 56 8.91 -7.65 4.94
N ALA A 57 7.67 -7.62 4.46
CA ALA A 57 7.13 -6.49 3.70
C ALA A 57 7.02 -5.24 4.57
N PHE A 58 6.54 -5.38 5.80
CA PHE A 58 6.40 -4.28 6.75
C PHE A 58 7.77 -3.70 7.15
N ASP A 59 8.74 -4.56 7.49
CA ASP A 59 10.11 -4.16 7.83
C ASP A 59 10.78 -3.39 6.67
N ARG A 60 10.63 -3.91 5.44
CA ARG A 60 11.17 -3.25 4.24
C ARG A 60 10.49 -1.90 3.98
N ALA A 61 9.17 -1.81 4.13
CA ALA A 61 8.43 -0.57 3.93
C ALA A 61 8.87 0.51 4.92
N LEU A 62 9.02 0.16 6.20
CA LEU A 62 9.49 1.07 7.24
C LEU A 62 10.93 1.54 6.97
N TYR A 63 11.82 0.63 6.59
CA TYR A 63 13.18 0.98 6.21
C TYR A 63 13.21 2.01 5.06
N LEU A 64 12.45 1.75 3.98
CA LEU A 64 12.39 2.68 2.83
C LEU A 64 11.78 4.03 3.20
N ALA A 65 10.80 4.07 4.11
CA ALA A 65 10.24 5.32 4.62
C ALA A 65 11.31 6.17 5.31
N LEU A 66 12.14 5.55 6.17
CA LEU A 66 13.23 6.24 6.86
C LEU A 66 14.33 6.71 5.89
N VAL A 67 14.67 5.90 4.89
CA VAL A 67 15.62 6.30 3.82
C VAL A 67 15.10 7.51 3.06
N ASN A 68 13.82 7.53 2.68
CA ASN A 68 13.22 8.67 1.97
C ASN A 68 13.27 9.96 2.81
N VAL A 69 12.88 9.91 4.08
CA VAL A 69 12.93 11.07 4.99
C VAL A 69 14.37 11.57 5.13
N THR A 70 15.31 10.65 5.37
CA THR A 70 16.73 11.00 5.53
C THR A 70 17.31 11.64 4.28
N ASN A 71 16.97 11.14 3.09
CA ASN A 71 17.43 11.73 1.84
C ASN A 71 16.90 13.17 1.68
N VAL A 72 15.61 13.38 1.90
CA VAL A 72 14.99 14.71 1.76
C VAL A 72 15.63 15.72 2.72
N LEU A 73 15.82 15.34 3.99
CA LEU A 73 16.46 16.22 4.99
C LEU A 73 17.92 16.55 4.66
N ASN A 74 18.61 15.68 3.91
CA ASN A 74 19.97 15.91 3.43
C ASN A 74 20.02 16.59 2.05
N GLY A 75 18.91 17.12 1.55
CA GLY A 75 18.87 17.78 0.24
C GLY A 75 18.95 16.84 -0.98
N ASN A 76 18.75 15.54 -0.78
CA ASN A 76 18.75 14.51 -1.82
C ASN A 76 17.32 14.10 -2.19
N PRO A 77 17.09 13.57 -3.41
CA PRO A 77 15.80 12.99 -3.76
C PRO A 77 15.45 11.80 -2.87
N PRO A 78 14.18 11.60 -2.50
CA PRO A 78 13.75 10.35 -1.89
C PRO A 78 14.01 9.18 -2.85
N HIS A 79 14.38 8.02 -2.30
CA HIS A 79 14.67 6.80 -3.04
C HIS A 79 13.48 6.34 -3.92
N CYS A 80 12.24 6.49 -3.45
CA CYS A 80 11.03 6.10 -4.18
C CYS A 80 10.13 7.31 -4.52
N GLN A 81 10.69 8.32 -5.19
CA GLN A 81 9.92 9.49 -5.59
C GLN A 81 8.87 9.14 -6.67
N VAL A 82 7.60 9.38 -6.37
CA VAL A 82 6.49 9.14 -7.31
C VAL A 82 6.29 10.33 -8.25
N ASN A 83 6.48 11.54 -7.74
CA ASN A 83 6.27 12.83 -8.39
C ASN A 83 7.61 13.53 -8.65
N PRO A 84 8.39 13.13 -9.68
CA PRO A 84 9.78 13.55 -9.92
C PRO A 84 9.96 15.05 -10.15
N GLU A 85 8.91 15.75 -10.57
CA GLU A 85 8.89 17.20 -10.76
C GLU A 85 9.04 17.99 -9.45
N VAL A 86 8.71 17.38 -8.30
CA VAL A 86 8.82 18.04 -7.00
C VAL A 86 10.26 17.99 -6.50
N THR A 87 10.95 19.14 -6.52
CA THR A 87 12.39 19.23 -6.20
C THR A 87 12.71 20.11 -4.99
N ALA A 88 11.70 20.48 -4.20
CA ALA A 88 11.82 21.39 -3.05
C ALA A 88 12.87 20.94 -2.00
N TYR A 89 13.15 19.63 -1.91
CA TYR A 89 14.18 19.09 -1.03
C TYR A 89 15.56 19.71 -1.29
N ARG A 90 15.87 20.16 -2.52
CA ARG A 90 17.16 20.79 -2.85
C ARG A 90 17.43 22.08 -2.07
N ALA A 91 16.38 22.77 -1.62
CA ALA A 91 16.49 23.99 -0.82
C ALA A 91 16.89 23.73 0.65
N LEU A 92 16.80 22.48 1.11
CA LEU A 92 17.11 22.09 2.50
C LEU A 92 18.62 21.97 2.77
N GLY A 93 19.48 22.11 1.76
CA GLY A 93 20.92 22.23 1.93
C GLY A 93 21.62 20.96 2.42
N GLY A 94 22.03 20.09 1.50
CA GLY A 94 22.92 18.97 1.79
C GLY A 94 24.39 19.38 1.77
N ASN A 95 25.08 19.24 2.91
CA ASN A 95 26.55 19.31 2.96
C ASN A 95 27.14 18.26 1.99
N ARG A 96 28.20 18.61 1.24
CA ARG A 96 28.66 17.92 0.02
C ARG A 96 29.25 16.51 0.22
N GLU A 97 29.18 15.95 1.41
CA GLU A 97 29.75 14.64 1.73
C GLU A 97 28.67 13.55 1.71
N ARG A 98 28.65 12.80 0.61
CA ARG A 98 27.70 11.73 0.32
C ARG A 98 27.88 10.58 1.32
N ARG A 99 26.90 10.33 2.19
CA ARG A 99 26.81 9.06 2.93
C ARG A 99 25.55 8.33 2.51
N VAL A 100 25.72 7.33 1.66
CA VAL A 100 24.65 6.38 1.32
C VAL A 100 24.47 5.46 2.52
N ILE A 101 23.25 5.36 3.05
CA ILE A 101 22.92 4.38 4.08
C ILE A 101 22.71 3.04 3.36
N PRO A 102 23.58 2.04 3.54
CA PRO A 102 23.37 0.74 2.92
C PRO A 102 22.15 0.03 3.54
N PRO A 103 21.47 -0.86 2.78
CA PRO A 103 20.46 -1.73 3.36
C PRO A 103 21.07 -2.61 4.46
N PRO A 104 20.33 -2.89 5.55
CA PRO A 104 20.79 -3.85 6.55
C PRO A 104 20.96 -5.23 5.91
N SER A 105 22.03 -5.93 6.29
CA SER A 105 22.49 -7.21 5.72
C SER A 105 21.60 -8.42 6.02
N SER A 106 20.36 -8.22 6.49
CA SER A 106 19.49 -9.29 6.97
C SER A 106 18.01 -9.13 6.57
N ILE A 107 17.75 -8.67 5.34
CA ILE A 107 16.43 -8.77 4.72
C ILE A 107 16.59 -9.60 3.44
N VAL A 108 16.71 -10.92 3.63
CA VAL A 108 16.51 -11.95 2.62
C VAL A 108 15.53 -12.94 3.20
#